data_AF-A0A3D2WJA5-F1
#
_entry.id   AF-A0A3D2WJA5-F1
#
_cell.length_a   1.000
_cell.length_b   1.000
_cell.length_c   1.000
_cell.angle_alpha   90.00
_cell.angle_beta   90.00
_cell.angle_gamma   90.00
#
_symmetry.space_group_name_H-M   'P 1'
#
loop_
_entity.id
_entity.type
_entity.pdbx_description
1 polymer ?
#
loop_
_entity_poly.entity_id
_entity_poly.type
_entity_poly.pdbx_seq_one_letter_code
_entity_poly.pdbx_strand_id
1 'polypeptide(L)' 'MMLASALALASGCDTNLRKNGGENPYQGELSAAPHEFGIASAHPLATEAGMKVLEEGGNAYDAAVTVTAVLAVVE' A
#
# COMPACT_ATOMS: atom_id res chain seq x y z
N MET A 1 -50.73 32.13 -0.40
CA MET A 1 -49.94 30.89 -0.50
C MET A 1 -48.50 31.25 -0.77
N MET A 2 -47.75 31.63 0.27
CA MET A 2 -46.76 30.77 0.93
C MET A 2 -45.56 30.42 0.04
N LEU A 3 -44.61 31.36 0.02
CA LEU A 3 -43.19 31.13 -0.21
C LEU A 3 -42.65 30.03 0.72
N ALA A 4 -41.98 29.01 0.17
CA ALA A 4 -40.88 28.25 0.78
C ALA A 4 -40.28 27.32 -0.31
N SER A 5 -39.21 27.70 -1.02
CA SER A 5 -37.83 27.38 -0.66
C SER A 5 -37.64 26.03 0.04
N ALA A 6 -37.23 25.00 -0.71
CA ALA A 6 -36.50 23.86 -0.18
C ALA A 6 -35.67 23.20 -1.29
N LEU A 7 -34.58 23.89 -1.65
CA LEU A 7 -33.39 23.28 -2.23
C LEU A 7 -32.85 22.25 -1.23
N ALA A 8 -33.28 20.99 -1.33
CA ALA A 8 -32.72 19.90 -0.56
C ALA A 8 -31.45 19.35 -1.26
N LEU A 9 -30.43 20.20 -1.34
CA LEU A 9 -29.04 19.75 -1.34
C LEU A 9 -28.69 19.35 0.10
N ALA A 10 -28.93 18.10 0.48
CA ALA A 10 -28.24 17.50 1.63
C ALA A 10 -28.37 15.97 1.62
N SER A 11 -27.20 15.33 1.73
CA SER A 11 -27.00 14.11 2.51
C SER A 11 -27.24 12.78 1.81
N GLY A 12 -26.37 12.48 0.85
CA GLY A 12 -26.03 11.13 0.45
C GLY A 12 -24.54 10.98 0.10
N CYS A 13 -23.64 11.67 0.82
CA CYS A 13 -22.27 11.18 0.91
C CYS A 13 -22.36 9.87 1.69
N ASP A 14 -22.22 8.75 0.99
CA ASP A 14 -22.24 7.42 1.59
C ASP A 14 -21.12 7.34 2.64
N THR A 15 -21.50 7.50 3.90
CA THR A 15 -20.66 7.29 5.08
C THR A 15 -20.42 5.80 5.25
N ASN A 16 -19.71 5.18 4.31
CA ASN A 16 -19.10 3.87 4.49
C ASN A 16 -17.61 3.99 4.87
N LEU A 17 -17.30 5.04 5.62
CA LEU A 17 -16.17 5.04 6.55
C LEU A 17 -16.60 4.27 7.81
N ARG A 18 -15.80 3.25 8.13
CA ARG A 18 -15.44 2.79 9.48
C ARG A 18 -15.88 1.37 9.84
N LYS A 19 -15.09 0.39 9.40
CA LYS A 19 -14.68 -0.69 10.30
C LYS A 19 -13.36 -0.29 10.95
N ASN A 20 -13.45 0.27 12.15
CA ASN A 20 -12.31 0.42 13.05
C ASN A 20 -11.83 -0.98 13.45
N GLY A 21 -10.75 -1.47 12.82
CA GLY A 21 -9.84 -2.43 13.41
C GLY A 21 -8.57 -1.67 13.83
N GLY A 22 -8.52 -1.27 15.11
CA GLY A 22 -7.36 -0.73 15.83
C GLY A 22 -6.29 0.04 15.05
N GLU A 23 -6.26 1.38 15.20
CA GLU A 23 -5.11 2.20 14.81
C GLU A 23 -3.91 1.95 15.73
N ASN A 24 -3.21 0.84 15.52
CA ASN A 24 -1.77 0.85 15.68
C ASN A 24 -1.20 1.15 14.28
N PRO A 25 -0.58 2.34 14.07
CA PRO A 25 -0.01 2.70 12.77
C PRO A 25 1.13 1.78 12.31
N TYR A 26 1.50 0.78 13.12
CA TYR A 26 2.49 -0.26 12.84
C TYR A 26 1.89 -1.66 12.68
N GLN A 27 0.56 -1.82 12.76
CA GLN A 27 -0.13 -3.08 12.50
C GLN A 27 -1.00 -2.92 11.27
N GLY A 28 -0.39 -3.07 10.09
CA GLY A 28 -1.15 -3.57 8.95
C GLY A 28 -1.80 -4.89 9.39
N GLU A 29 -3.11 -4.97 9.21
CA GLU A 29 -3.98 -6.13 9.47
C GLU A 29 -3.17 -7.44 9.38
N LEU A 30 -3.21 -8.28 10.42
CA LEU A 30 -2.74 -9.69 10.37
C LEU A 30 -3.69 -10.46 9.44
N SER A 31 -3.74 -10.03 8.19
CA SER A 31 -4.64 -10.52 7.18
C SER A 31 -4.00 -11.79 6.66
N ALA A 32 -4.73 -12.89 6.80
CA ALA A 32 -4.59 -14.07 5.98
C ALA A 32 -4.94 -13.77 4.49
N ALA A 33 -4.63 -12.56 4.01
CA ALA A 33 -4.52 -12.25 2.61
C ALA A 33 -3.41 -13.11 2.03
N PRO A 34 -3.51 -13.51 0.75
CA PRO A 34 -2.39 -14.13 0.06
C PRO A 34 -1.12 -13.29 0.28
N HIS A 35 0.01 -13.96 0.47
CA HIS A 35 1.30 -13.30 0.64
C HIS A 35 1.66 -12.58 -0.66
N GLU A 36 1.24 -11.32 -0.76
CA GLU A 36 1.59 -10.41 -1.84
C GLU A 36 2.87 -9.66 -1.46
N PHE A 37 3.83 -9.66 -2.38
CA PHE A 37 5.10 -8.95 -2.21
C PHE A 37 5.32 -8.02 -3.40
N GLY A 38 6.08 -6.95 -3.21
CA GLY A 38 6.44 -6.02 -4.27
C GLY A 38 7.67 -5.20 -3.92
N ILE A 39 8.34 -4.71 -4.96
CA ILE A 39 9.53 -3.85 -4.86
C ILE A 39 9.26 -2.53 -5.58
N ALA A 40 9.52 -1.42 -4.90
CA ALA A 40 9.56 -0.09 -5.47
C ALA A 40 10.99 0.44 -5.37
N SER A 41 11.60 0.78 -6.50
CA SER A 41 12.97 1.31 -6.54
C SER A 41 13.13 2.35 -7.64
N ALA A 42 14.22 3.11 -7.58
CA ALA A 42 14.53 4.17 -8.55
C ALA A 42 15.02 3.62 -9.90
N HIS A 43 15.47 2.35 -9.96
CA HIS A 43 16.05 1.75 -11.16
C HIS A 43 15.45 0.37 -11.50
N PRO A 44 15.05 0.09 -12.76
CA PRO A 44 14.41 -1.18 -13.14
C PRO A 44 15.23 -2.43 -12.79
N LEU A 45 16.56 -2.39 -12.95
CA LEU A 45 17.44 -3.51 -12.57
C LEU A 45 17.44 -3.79 -11.07
N ALA A 46 17.27 -2.77 -10.23
CA ALA A 46 17.17 -2.96 -8.79
C ALA A 46 15.82 -3.57 -8.41
N THR A 47 14.74 -3.15 -9.07
CA THR A 47 13.42 -3.79 -8.94
C THR A 47 13.49 -5.27 -9.34
N GLU A 48 14.06 -5.59 -10.51
CA GLU A 48 14.18 -6.97 -10.98
C GLU A 48 15.01 -7.84 -10.02
N ALA A 49 16.15 -7.33 -9.54
CA ALA A 49 16.99 -8.05 -8.58
C ALA A 49 16.27 -8.29 -7.24
N GLY A 50 15.56 -7.29 -6.71
CA GLY A 50 14.75 -7.45 -5.49
C GLY A 50 13.61 -8.45 -5.67
N MET A 51 12.95 -8.45 -6.83
CA MET A 51 11.88 -9.41 -7.15
C MET A 51 12.42 -10.84 -7.21
N LYS A 52 13.58 -11.08 -7.84
CA LYS A 52 14.22 -12.42 -7.88
C LYS A 52 14.47 -12.97 -6.47
N VAL A 53 14.96 -12.15 -5.55
CA VAL A 53 15.20 -12.57 -4.16
C VAL A 53 13.91 -13.00 -3.47
N LEU A 54 12.80 -12.27 -3.68
CA LEU A 54 11.50 -12.65 -3.12
C LEU A 54 10.94 -13.93 -3.76
N GLU A 55 11.11 -14.10 -5.08
CA GLU A 55 10.71 -15.31 -5.82
C GLU A 55 11.49 -16.56 -5.37
N GLU A 56 12.75 -16.39 -5.01
CA GLU A 56 13.62 -17.43 -4.45
C GLU A 56 13.31 -17.76 -2.98
N GLY A 57 12.35 -17.06 -2.36
CA GLY A 57 11.93 -17.27 -0.97
C GLY A 57 12.73 -16.46 0.06
N GLY A 58 13.49 -15.46 -0.39
CA GLY A 58 14.12 -14.46 0.47
C GLY A 58 13.08 -13.59 1.18
N ASN A 59 13.46 -13.01 2.31
CA ASN A 59 12.57 -12.14 3.07
C ASN A 59 12.65 -10.67 2.58
N ALA A 60 11.79 -9.81 3.14
CA ALA A 60 11.74 -8.39 2.77
C ALA A 60 13.06 -7.63 3.06
N TYR A 61 13.81 -8.01 4.09
CA TYR A 61 15.12 -7.43 4.38
C TYR A 61 16.18 -7.87 3.36
N ASP A 62 16.20 -9.15 2.98
CA ASP A 62 17.14 -9.65 1.95
C ASP A 62 16.93 -8.91 0.62
N ALA A 63 15.67 -8.69 0.25
CA ALA A 63 15.30 -7.94 -0.94
C ALA A 63 15.71 -6.46 -0.83
N ALA A 64 15.52 -5.81 0.33
CA ALA A 64 15.93 -4.41 0.54
C ALA A 64 17.46 -4.22 0.47
N VAL A 65 18.23 -5.15 1.05
CA VAL A 65 19.70 -5.13 0.97
C VAL A 65 20.15 -5.32 -0.48
N THR A 66 19.52 -6.24 -1.21
CA THR A 66 19.81 -6.47 -2.63
C THR A 66 19.52 -5.24 -3.48
N VAL A 67 18.35 -4.61 -3.32
CA VAL A 67 17.98 -3.38 -4.02
C VAL A 67 19.03 -2.29 -3.75
N THR A 68 19.41 -2.08 -2.49
CA THR A 68 20.41 -1.07 -2.10
C THR A 68 21.77 -1.35 -2.74
N ALA A 69 22.21 -2.61 -2.74
CA ALA A 69 23.48 -3.02 -3.34
C ALA A 69 23.50 -2.83 -4.86
N VAL A 70 22.38 -3.10 -5.55
CA VAL A 70 22.28 -2.90 -7.00
C VAL A 70 22.25 -1.41 -7.34
N LEU A 71 21.48 -0.60 -6.61
CA LEU A 71 21.46 0.86 -6.81
C LEU A 71 22.86 1.47 -6.65
N ALA A 72 23.66 0.99 -5.68
CA ALA A 72 25.03 1.45 -5.50
C ALA A 72 25.98 1.16 -6.68
N VAL A 73 25.60 0.29 -7.62
CA VAL A 73 26.38 -0.01 -8.84
C VAL A 73 25.84 0.72 -10.06
N VAL A 74 24.52 0.88 -10.14
CA VAL A 74 23.84 1.40 -11.34
C VAL A 74 23.51 2.88 -11.27
N GLU A 75 23.57 3.49 -10.08
CA GLU A 75 23.33 4.91 -9.82
C GLU A 75 24.60 5.67 -9.41
#